data_AF-A0A7X5TEB9-F1
#
_entry.id   AF-A0A7X5TEB9-F1
#
_cell.length_a   1.000
_cell.length_b   1.000
_cell.length_c   1.000
_cell.angle_alpha   90.00
_cell.angle_beta   90.00
_cell.angle_gamma   90.00
#
_symmetry.space_group_name_H-M   'P 1'
#
loop_
_entity.id
_entity.type
_entity.pdbx_description
1 polymer ?
#
loop_
_entity_poly.entity_id
_entity_poly.type
_entity_poly.pdbx_seq_one_letter_code
_entity_poly.pdbx_strand_id
1 'polypeptide(L)'
;MKRVLLTLFLLHFAAGVAQEEVLLTRQAEAHFQAKEYDQTIKLFQKLEEEKLAPWRHARLIYNMGTTFLEQESWQDALAEYSAVPYYPKEAPFLSRALMVNIAILQYRQASLLIDQEKLTFDEYSKAFYLYRNVLRNIRKAEIADCILQALIGKEYCQPSDDLIELRSAVKRELAIVTKQFGEEKIAESPSKEGIPFLLSGVKLALSHIDFLETKKMDSTLKKKYLKLFARDAESWLSLWEAQWKKMPELEEAQNQYIEAVTSLQQDRLDESRLALLSSVATLAELMENLWGIDPVLNLLQKLLTSYQRTLDQAPIQTPTLYKLQAEQKHLREVAETTGVSTQELTLSDEYFSKSLEFARQARSKHARFFLEEARQWIRRFLRQKILPEDKTPEEILEDAIQEQSHALILNHLNQEMDREKTETEELLQKSQGIALKIVEPFIPIVLHQEVLEFPERCQRKPWDRVIPLFNQGLQAAMFAHTILGEENATMFATAMQEEAVRFWKEALERMRKPEEEEKPPEEKEEAPPEKKDEETSPQEVLRLLQKMEQEDREPKPLETTPQEGIRPW
;
A
#
# COMPACT_ATOMS: atom_id res chain seq x y z
N MET A 1 51.38 45.85 6.32
CA MET A 1 52.03 44.54 6.12
C MET A 1 51.32 43.37 6.80
N LYS A 2 51.07 43.38 8.12
CA LYS A 2 50.38 42.26 8.82
C LYS A 2 48.99 41.90 8.28
N ARG A 3 48.18 42.87 7.85
CA ARG A 3 46.86 42.61 7.23
C ARG A 3 46.93 42.00 5.82
N VAL A 4 47.99 42.27 5.07
CA VAL A 4 48.21 41.75 3.70
C VAL A 4 48.75 40.32 3.75
N LEU A 5 49.61 40.02 4.72
CA LEU A 5 50.08 38.66 5.00
C LEU A 5 48.94 37.78 5.52
N LEU A 6 48.04 38.29 6.35
CA LEU A 6 46.87 37.54 6.82
C LEU A 6 45.89 37.20 5.70
N THR A 7 45.61 38.14 4.78
CA THR A 7 44.76 37.86 3.60
C THR A 7 45.43 36.93 2.60
N LEU A 8 46.75 37.04 2.37
CA LEU A 8 47.49 36.10 1.52
C LEU A 8 47.53 34.69 2.13
N PHE A 9 47.65 34.56 3.45
CA PHE A 9 47.63 33.27 4.14
C PHE A 9 46.24 32.63 4.12
N LEU A 10 45.17 33.41 4.30
CA LEU A 10 43.79 32.94 4.17
C LEU A 10 43.44 32.53 2.72
N LEU A 11 43.98 33.24 1.71
CA LEU A 11 43.83 32.88 0.30
C LEU A 11 44.60 31.60 -0.07
N HIS A 12 45.80 31.38 0.49
CA HIS A 12 46.55 30.12 0.30
C HIS A 12 45.88 28.94 1.00
N PHE A 13 45.33 29.12 2.21
CA PHE A 13 44.59 28.06 2.90
C PHE A 13 43.29 27.69 2.17
N ALA A 14 42.54 28.68 1.66
CA ALA A 14 41.35 28.45 0.86
C ALA A 14 41.66 27.77 -0.50
N ALA A 15 42.82 28.07 -1.10
CA ALA A 15 43.27 27.44 -2.35
C ALA A 15 43.73 25.98 -2.15
N GLY A 16 44.36 25.66 -1.01
CA GLY A 16 44.79 24.29 -0.68
C GLY A 16 43.61 23.34 -0.45
N VAL A 17 42.61 23.77 0.33
CA VAL A 17 41.40 22.97 0.60
C VAL A 17 40.58 22.72 -0.68
N ALA A 18 40.48 23.73 -1.57
CA ALA A 18 39.78 23.57 -2.85
C ALA A 18 40.49 22.61 -3.83
N GLN A 19 41.81 22.38 -3.67
CA GLN A 19 42.58 21.49 -4.54
C GLN A 19 42.49 20.02 -4.11
N GLU A 20 42.35 19.77 -2.80
CA GLU A 20 42.13 18.44 -2.23
C GLU A 20 40.73 17.91 -2.55
N GLU A 21 39.68 18.72 -2.36
CA GLU A 21 38.29 18.40 -2.73
C GLU A 21 38.16 17.98 -4.20
N VAL A 22 38.75 18.76 -5.12
CA VAL A 22 38.71 18.51 -6.57
C VAL A 22 39.46 17.22 -6.92
N LEU A 23 40.56 16.93 -6.23
CA LEU A 23 41.32 15.70 -6.44
C LEU A 23 40.54 14.47 -5.97
N LEU A 24 39.97 14.52 -4.77
CA LEU A 24 39.16 13.44 -4.22
C LEU A 24 37.92 13.16 -5.06
N THR A 25 37.25 14.21 -5.55
CA THR A 25 36.08 14.07 -6.44
C THR A 25 36.47 13.35 -7.74
N ARG A 26 37.58 13.75 -8.37
CA ARG A 26 38.08 13.09 -9.59
C ARG A 26 38.51 11.64 -9.36
N GLN A 27 39.11 11.36 -8.20
CA GLN A 27 39.46 9.99 -7.82
C GLN A 27 38.20 9.14 -7.66
N ALA A 28 37.19 9.65 -6.96
CA ALA A 28 35.91 8.96 -6.79
C ALA A 28 35.23 8.69 -8.14
N GLU A 29 35.21 9.67 -9.05
CA GLU A 29 34.68 9.51 -10.41
C GLU A 29 35.47 8.44 -11.20
N ALA A 30 36.81 8.40 -11.08
CA ALA A 30 37.63 7.40 -11.73
C ALA A 30 37.38 5.97 -11.19
N HIS A 31 37.26 5.82 -9.87
CA HIS A 31 36.91 4.54 -9.25
C HIS A 31 35.50 4.08 -9.63
N PHE A 32 34.55 5.02 -9.71
CA PHE A 32 33.19 4.73 -10.17
C PHE A 32 33.19 4.21 -11.61
N GLN A 33 33.92 4.86 -12.52
CA GLN A 33 34.07 4.40 -13.91
C GLN A 33 34.76 3.05 -14.03
N ALA A 34 35.70 2.75 -13.11
CA ALA A 34 36.35 1.45 -13.00
C ALA A 34 35.47 0.37 -12.34
N LYS A 35 34.23 0.70 -11.94
CA LYS A 35 33.31 -0.15 -11.17
C LYS A 35 33.86 -0.57 -9.79
N GLU A 36 34.79 0.19 -9.25
CA GLU A 36 35.36 0.00 -7.92
C GLU A 36 34.52 0.72 -6.87
N TYR A 37 33.25 0.34 -6.76
CA TYR A 37 32.22 1.10 -6.02
C TYR A 37 32.53 1.27 -4.52
N ASP A 38 33.13 0.27 -3.86
CA ASP A 38 33.54 0.39 -2.46
C ASP A 38 34.61 1.47 -2.23
N GLN A 39 35.52 1.64 -3.21
CA GLN A 39 36.53 2.71 -3.18
C GLN A 39 35.86 4.07 -3.38
N THR A 40 34.91 4.15 -4.32
CA THR A 40 34.11 5.35 -4.58
C THR A 40 33.38 5.82 -3.33
N ILE A 41 32.66 4.92 -2.65
CA ILE A 41 31.90 5.25 -1.43
C ILE A 41 32.85 5.75 -0.33
N LYS A 42 34.00 5.09 -0.12
CA LYS A 42 35.01 5.55 0.85
C LYS A 42 35.52 6.95 0.56
N LEU A 43 35.68 7.31 -0.71
CA LEU A 43 36.12 8.65 -1.11
C LEU A 43 35.00 9.68 -0.94
N PHE A 44 33.74 9.32 -1.24
CA PHE A 44 32.61 10.20 -0.98
C PHE A 44 32.34 10.43 0.50
N GLN A 45 32.44 9.40 1.35
CA GLN A 45 32.32 9.55 2.81
C GLN A 45 33.39 10.49 3.38
N LYS A 46 34.63 10.41 2.88
CA LYS A 46 35.69 11.37 3.24
C LYS A 46 35.36 12.80 2.82
N LEU A 47 34.77 12.98 1.64
CA LEU A 47 34.32 14.30 1.17
C LEU A 47 33.15 14.84 2.00
N GLU A 48 32.33 13.96 2.57
CA GLU A 48 31.19 14.36 3.42
C GLU A 48 31.65 14.96 4.76
N GLU A 49 32.80 14.52 5.28
CA GLU A 49 33.43 15.09 6.47
C GLU A 49 33.92 16.54 6.24
N GLU A 50 34.04 16.98 4.99
CA GLU A 50 34.41 18.35 4.64
C GLU A 50 33.21 19.31 4.73
N LYS A 51 33.49 20.59 5.05
CA LYS A 51 32.46 21.65 5.06
C LYS A 51 32.13 22.10 3.63
N LEU A 52 31.36 21.28 2.92
CA LEU A 52 30.92 21.57 1.56
C LEU A 52 29.81 22.63 1.51
N ALA A 53 29.79 23.40 0.43
CA ALA A 53 28.65 24.28 0.14
C ALA A 53 27.38 23.43 -0.08
N PRO A 54 26.17 23.92 0.29
CA PRO A 54 24.95 23.11 0.27
C PRO A 54 24.67 22.37 -1.04
N TRP A 55 24.90 23.01 -2.19
CA TRP A 55 24.69 22.39 -3.50
C TRP A 55 25.73 21.31 -3.83
N ARG A 56 26.97 21.44 -3.34
CA ARG A 56 28.03 20.43 -3.52
C ARG A 56 27.75 19.21 -2.67
N HIS A 57 27.30 19.44 -1.43
CA HIS A 57 26.87 18.38 -0.54
C HIS A 57 25.67 17.63 -1.13
N ALA A 58 24.66 18.32 -1.67
CA ALA A 58 23.54 17.68 -2.37
C ALA A 58 23.99 16.80 -3.55
N ARG A 59 24.96 17.28 -4.35
CA ARG A 59 25.54 16.50 -5.45
C ARG A 59 26.34 15.28 -4.95
N LEU A 60 27.09 15.43 -3.86
CA LEU A 60 27.85 14.34 -3.25
C LEU A 60 26.91 13.20 -2.82
N ILE A 61 25.87 13.53 -2.05
CA ILE A 61 24.86 12.58 -1.60
C ILE A 61 24.17 11.91 -2.81
N TYR A 62 23.80 12.68 -3.83
CA TYR A 62 23.23 12.13 -5.06
C TYR A 62 24.17 11.09 -5.71
N ASN A 63 25.46 11.41 -5.85
CA ASN A 63 26.44 10.50 -6.43
C ASN A 63 26.67 9.24 -5.56
N MET A 64 26.58 9.37 -4.23
CA MET A 64 26.60 8.22 -3.32
C MET A 64 25.40 7.30 -3.58
N GLY A 65 24.19 7.88 -3.68
CA GLY A 65 22.99 7.14 -4.06
C GLY A 65 23.12 6.44 -5.42
N THR A 66 23.73 7.10 -6.41
CA THR A 66 24.04 6.48 -7.70
C THR A 66 25.04 5.33 -7.57
N THR A 67 26.04 5.45 -6.70
CA THR A 67 27.00 4.37 -6.45
C THR A 67 26.33 3.14 -5.83
N PHE A 68 25.46 3.33 -4.85
CA PHE A 68 24.67 2.22 -4.30
C PHE A 68 23.69 1.63 -5.31
N LEU A 69 23.12 2.46 -6.19
CA LEU A 69 22.24 1.99 -7.26
C LEU A 69 22.99 1.02 -8.20
N GLU A 70 24.23 1.35 -8.59
CA GLU A 70 25.07 0.47 -9.42
C GLU A 70 25.49 -0.82 -8.70
N GLN A 71 25.62 -0.77 -7.37
CA GLN A 71 25.88 -1.95 -6.54
C GLN A 71 24.62 -2.80 -6.30
N GLU A 72 23.49 -2.47 -6.91
CA GLU A 72 22.19 -3.09 -6.66
C GLU A 72 21.75 -3.02 -5.18
N SER A 73 22.35 -2.10 -4.42
CA SER A 73 22.05 -1.85 -3.01
C SER A 73 20.88 -0.87 -2.91
N TRP A 74 19.69 -1.33 -3.32
CA TRP A 74 18.51 -0.49 -3.57
C TRP A 74 18.05 0.33 -2.37
N GLN A 75 18.12 -0.24 -1.16
CA GLN A 75 17.69 0.43 0.06
C GLN A 75 18.63 1.58 0.43
N ASP A 76 19.94 1.34 0.36
CA ASP A 76 20.95 2.37 0.62
C ASP A 76 20.89 3.48 -0.43
N ALA A 77 20.71 3.12 -1.71
CA ALA A 77 20.50 4.08 -2.79
C ALA A 77 19.29 4.99 -2.53
N LEU A 78 18.16 4.39 -2.11
CA LEU A 78 16.95 5.15 -1.79
C LEU A 78 17.13 6.05 -0.58
N ALA A 79 17.86 5.60 0.45
CA ALA A 79 18.18 6.38 1.64
C ALA A 79 19.00 7.63 1.28
N GLU A 80 20.08 7.46 0.51
CA GLU A 80 20.91 8.56 0.04
C GLU A 80 20.12 9.54 -0.83
N TYR A 81 19.40 9.04 -1.85
CA TYR A 81 18.58 9.92 -2.69
C TYR A 81 17.52 10.68 -1.89
N SER A 82 16.91 10.05 -0.89
CA SER A 82 15.91 10.71 -0.03
C SER A 82 16.50 11.85 0.82
N ALA A 83 17.82 11.84 1.06
CA ALA A 83 18.53 12.90 1.76
C ALA A 83 18.89 14.09 0.85
N VAL A 84 18.84 13.94 -0.48
CA VAL A 84 19.13 15.03 -1.42
C VAL A 84 17.99 16.06 -1.44
N PRO A 85 18.28 17.36 -1.16
CA PRO A 85 17.26 18.40 -1.24
C PRO A 85 16.71 18.60 -2.66
N TYR A 86 15.38 18.72 -2.79
CA TYR A 86 14.71 18.95 -4.07
C TYR A 86 14.54 20.45 -4.36
N TYR A 87 15.30 20.97 -5.32
CA TYR A 87 15.33 22.38 -5.73
C TYR A 87 15.15 22.54 -7.25
N PRO A 88 13.93 22.34 -7.78
CA PRO A 88 13.70 22.24 -9.22
C PRO A 88 13.93 23.56 -9.97
N LYS A 89 13.96 24.72 -9.31
CA LYS A 89 14.25 26.01 -9.96
C LYS A 89 15.74 26.31 -10.00
N GLU A 90 16.45 25.95 -8.93
CA GLU A 90 17.86 26.26 -8.71
C GLU A 90 18.78 25.21 -9.35
N ALA A 91 18.38 23.93 -9.30
CA ALA A 91 19.11 22.80 -9.85
C ALA A 91 18.14 21.85 -10.58
N PRO A 92 17.55 22.27 -11.72
CA PRO A 92 16.56 21.49 -12.45
C PRO A 92 17.11 20.17 -13.02
N PHE A 93 18.38 20.11 -13.43
CA PHE A 93 19.01 18.88 -13.92
C PHE A 93 19.09 17.83 -12.80
N LEU A 94 19.71 18.19 -11.67
CA LEU A 94 19.79 17.32 -10.49
C LEU A 94 18.40 16.91 -9.99
N SER A 95 17.45 17.85 -9.94
CA SER A 95 16.09 17.59 -9.46
C SER A 95 15.33 16.62 -10.36
N ARG A 96 15.52 16.70 -11.68
CA ARG A 96 14.96 15.73 -12.64
C ARG A 96 15.54 14.34 -12.40
N ALA A 97 16.86 14.22 -12.43
CA ALA A 97 17.55 12.93 -12.31
C ALA A 97 17.29 12.26 -10.95
N LEU A 98 17.32 13.04 -9.86
CA LEU A 98 16.96 12.58 -8.52
C LEU A 98 15.56 11.97 -8.47
N MET A 99 14.55 12.69 -8.97
CA MET A 99 13.17 12.22 -8.91
C MET A 99 12.91 11.04 -9.84
N VAL A 100 13.61 10.97 -10.99
CA VAL A 100 13.63 9.78 -11.84
C VAL A 100 14.19 8.60 -11.04
N ASN A 101 15.41 8.69 -10.49
CA ASN A 101 16.05 7.55 -9.81
C ASN A 101 15.26 7.06 -8.60
N ILE A 102 14.65 7.96 -7.81
CA ILE A 102 13.73 7.56 -6.74
C ILE A 102 12.51 6.81 -7.32
N ALA A 103 11.93 7.30 -8.42
CA ALA A 103 10.83 6.63 -9.10
C ALA A 103 11.23 5.25 -9.64
N ILE A 104 12.44 5.10 -10.19
CA ILE A 104 12.98 3.82 -10.67
C ILE A 104 13.12 2.83 -9.51
N LEU A 105 13.74 3.24 -8.41
CA LEU A 105 13.96 2.40 -7.23
C LEU A 105 12.64 1.92 -6.62
N GLN A 106 11.69 2.83 -6.44
CA GLN A 106 10.38 2.50 -5.89
C GLN A 106 9.56 1.62 -6.84
N TYR A 107 9.71 1.82 -8.16
CA TYR A 107 9.10 0.93 -9.15
C TYR A 107 9.66 -0.48 -9.03
N ARG A 108 10.99 -0.64 -8.98
CA ARG A 108 11.64 -1.96 -8.80
C ARG A 108 11.22 -2.63 -7.49
N GLN A 109 11.17 -1.88 -6.39
CA GLN A 109 10.69 -2.39 -5.11
C GLN A 109 9.23 -2.88 -5.21
N ALA A 110 8.37 -2.14 -5.88
CA ALA A 110 6.98 -2.55 -6.11
C ALA A 110 6.89 -3.80 -6.99
N SER A 111 7.63 -3.84 -8.10
CA SER A 111 7.65 -5.00 -9.01
C SER A 111 8.18 -6.26 -8.33
N LEU A 112 9.24 -6.17 -7.52
CA LEU A 112 9.78 -7.30 -6.76
C LEU A 112 8.78 -7.87 -5.75
N LEU A 113 7.89 -7.03 -5.19
CA LEU A 113 6.80 -7.52 -4.34
C LEU A 113 5.79 -8.30 -5.18
N ILE A 114 5.45 -7.81 -6.37
CA ILE A 114 4.37 -8.36 -7.23
C ILE A 114 4.80 -9.62 -7.98
N ASP A 115 6.09 -9.75 -8.27
CA ASP A 115 6.65 -10.94 -8.94
C ASP A 115 6.62 -12.21 -8.05
N GLN A 116 6.20 -12.07 -6.78
CA GLN A 116 6.01 -13.21 -5.88
C GLN A 116 4.68 -13.93 -6.19
N GLU A 117 4.70 -15.27 -6.24
CA GLU A 117 3.54 -16.10 -6.62
C GLU A 117 2.29 -15.86 -5.75
N LYS A 118 2.46 -15.36 -4.52
CA LYS A 118 1.36 -15.05 -3.61
C LYS A 118 1.73 -13.91 -2.66
N LEU A 119 1.19 -12.72 -2.91
CA LEU A 119 1.33 -11.58 -2.01
C LEU A 119 0.29 -11.62 -0.89
N THR A 120 0.69 -11.13 0.27
CA THR A 120 -0.19 -10.73 1.38
C THR A 120 -0.83 -9.35 1.11
N PHE A 121 -1.91 -9.03 1.83
CA PHE A 121 -2.54 -7.70 1.74
C PHE A 121 -1.57 -6.55 2.03
N ASP A 122 -0.67 -6.72 3.00
CA ASP A 122 0.27 -5.65 3.36
C ASP A 122 1.30 -5.43 2.25
N GLU A 123 1.74 -6.50 1.59
CA GLU A 123 2.64 -6.40 0.44
C GLU A 123 1.94 -5.73 -0.75
N TYR A 124 0.66 -6.03 -1.00
CA TYR A 124 -0.13 -5.28 -1.98
C TYR A 124 -0.35 -3.81 -1.56
N SER A 125 -0.61 -3.55 -0.28
CA SER A 125 -0.72 -2.19 0.28
C SER A 125 0.55 -1.39 0.03
N LYS A 126 1.70 -2.02 0.30
CA LYS A 126 3.04 -1.47 0.11
C LYS A 126 3.34 -1.26 -1.37
N ALA A 127 3.04 -2.22 -2.24
CA ALA A 127 3.21 -2.09 -3.68
C ALA A 127 2.35 -0.95 -4.26
N PHE A 128 1.09 -0.85 -3.81
CA PHE A 128 0.18 0.24 -4.17
C PHE A 128 0.73 1.61 -3.74
N TYR A 129 1.22 1.72 -2.50
CA TYR A 129 1.86 2.93 -1.99
C TYR A 129 3.11 3.30 -2.80
N LEU A 130 3.97 2.32 -3.08
CA LEU A 130 5.19 2.50 -3.89
C LEU A 130 4.84 3.00 -5.29
N TYR A 131 3.92 2.37 -6.03
CA TYR A 131 3.54 2.83 -7.37
C TYR A 131 2.92 4.23 -7.37
N ARG A 132 2.15 4.61 -6.35
CA ARG A 132 1.65 5.99 -6.20
C ARG A 132 2.80 6.97 -5.99
N ASN A 133 3.79 6.60 -5.19
CA ASN A 133 5.00 7.38 -5.00
C ASN A 133 5.83 7.52 -6.28
N VAL A 134 5.92 6.45 -7.09
CA VAL A 134 6.53 6.50 -8.42
C VAL A 134 5.84 7.56 -9.29
N LEU A 135 4.51 7.54 -9.41
CA LEU A 135 3.77 8.56 -10.18
C LEU A 135 3.98 9.98 -9.65
N ARG A 136 4.11 10.14 -8.33
CA ARG A 136 4.42 11.44 -7.70
C ARG A 136 5.81 11.93 -8.07
N ASN A 137 6.81 11.06 -8.03
CA ASN A 137 8.18 11.41 -8.36
C ASN A 137 8.35 11.66 -9.86
N ILE A 138 7.66 10.93 -10.74
CA ILE A 138 7.57 11.26 -12.17
C ILE A 138 7.01 12.68 -12.37
N ARG A 139 5.96 13.05 -11.64
CA ARG A 139 5.39 14.40 -11.73
C ARG A 139 6.38 15.48 -11.29
N LYS A 140 7.18 15.23 -10.26
CA LYS A 140 8.25 16.14 -9.83
C LYS A 140 9.39 16.21 -10.85
N ALA A 141 9.73 15.08 -11.49
CA ALA A 141 10.71 15.03 -12.55
C ALA A 141 10.28 15.85 -13.76
N GLU A 142 9.02 15.75 -14.21
CA GLU A 142 8.54 16.54 -15.35
C GLU A 142 8.34 18.03 -15.02
N ILE A 143 8.11 18.42 -13.76
CA ILE A 143 8.23 19.84 -13.36
C ILE A 143 9.65 20.35 -13.58
N ALA A 144 10.66 19.60 -13.14
CA ALA A 144 12.06 19.95 -13.34
C ALA A 144 12.42 19.93 -14.84
N ASP A 145 11.93 18.95 -15.59
CA ASP A 145 12.09 18.85 -17.05
C ASP A 145 11.48 20.05 -17.79
N CYS A 146 10.29 20.50 -17.38
CA CYS A 146 9.69 21.72 -17.93
C CYS A 146 10.57 22.95 -17.72
N ILE A 147 11.20 23.07 -16.55
CA ILE A 147 12.12 24.17 -16.25
C ILE A 147 13.36 24.08 -17.15
N LEU A 148 13.94 22.88 -17.32
CA LEU A 148 15.04 22.65 -18.27
C LEU A 148 14.68 23.08 -19.69
N GLN A 149 13.50 22.67 -20.16
CA GLN A 149 13.00 23.00 -21.49
C GLN A 149 12.84 24.51 -21.68
N ALA A 150 12.33 25.22 -20.68
CA ALA A 150 12.24 26.67 -20.72
C ALA A 150 13.62 27.34 -20.77
N LEU A 151 14.60 26.83 -20.01
CA LEU A 151 15.98 27.35 -19.99
C LEU A 151 16.70 27.20 -21.34
N ILE A 152 16.39 26.14 -22.10
CA ILE A 152 16.91 25.94 -23.47
C ILE A 152 16.07 26.64 -24.56
N GLY A 153 15.10 27.46 -24.16
CA GLY A 153 14.31 28.31 -25.07
C GLY A 153 13.10 27.63 -25.72
N LYS A 154 12.62 26.49 -25.21
CA LYS A 154 11.35 25.91 -25.68
C LYS A 154 10.17 26.74 -25.18
N GLU A 155 9.25 27.04 -26.08
CA GLU A 155 8.06 27.87 -25.81
C GLU A 155 6.97 27.12 -25.02
N TYR A 156 6.91 25.79 -25.17
CA TYR A 156 5.94 24.93 -24.49
C TYR A 156 6.67 23.76 -23.83
N CYS A 157 6.28 23.44 -22.59
CA CYS A 157 6.74 22.21 -21.95
C CYS A 157 5.99 21.01 -22.53
N GLN A 158 6.74 20.01 -22.98
CA GLN A 158 6.22 18.68 -23.26
C GLN A 158 6.99 17.67 -22.42
N PRO A 159 6.34 16.80 -21.62
CA PRO A 159 7.06 15.77 -20.88
C PRO A 159 7.94 14.96 -21.84
N SER A 160 9.18 14.69 -21.43
CA SER A 160 10.09 13.86 -22.22
C SER A 160 9.55 12.43 -22.40
N ASP A 161 9.88 11.80 -23.54
CA ASP A 161 9.29 10.50 -23.95
C ASP A 161 9.50 9.41 -22.89
N ASP A 162 10.66 9.40 -22.23
CA ASP A 162 11.00 8.50 -21.13
C ASP A 162 10.05 8.65 -19.93
N LEU A 163 9.69 9.88 -19.55
CA LEU A 163 8.73 10.15 -18.47
C LEU A 163 7.29 9.77 -18.86
N ILE A 164 6.93 9.95 -20.13
CA ILE A 164 5.62 9.51 -20.66
C ILE A 164 5.49 7.99 -20.59
N GLU A 165 6.52 7.28 -21.04
CA GLU A 165 6.54 5.82 -21.09
C GLU A 165 6.56 5.22 -19.67
N LEU A 166 7.44 5.72 -18.79
CA LEU A 166 7.49 5.30 -17.38
C LEU A 166 6.15 5.53 -16.68
N ARG A 167 5.52 6.70 -16.88
CA ARG A 167 4.20 6.97 -16.31
C ARG A 167 3.14 5.98 -16.81
N SER A 168 3.18 5.65 -18.10
CA SER A 168 2.20 4.75 -18.71
C SER A 168 2.36 3.33 -18.19
N ALA A 169 3.60 2.85 -18.05
CA ALA A 169 3.92 1.58 -17.41
C ALA A 169 3.40 1.50 -15.98
N VAL A 170 3.75 2.49 -15.15
CA VAL A 170 3.34 2.52 -13.73
C VAL A 170 1.82 2.57 -13.59
N LYS A 171 1.11 3.28 -14.48
CA LYS A 171 -0.36 3.30 -14.47
C LYS A 171 -0.97 1.92 -14.76
N ARG A 172 -0.37 1.14 -15.67
CA ARG A 172 -0.84 -0.23 -15.96
C ARG A 172 -0.64 -1.12 -14.74
N GLU A 173 0.56 -1.12 -14.18
CA GLU A 173 0.89 -1.92 -12.99
C GLU A 173 0.06 -1.52 -11.77
N LEU A 174 -0.12 -0.22 -11.54
CA LEU A 174 -0.99 0.27 -10.47
C LEU A 174 -2.44 -0.19 -10.66
N ALA A 175 -2.95 -0.28 -11.89
CA ALA A 175 -4.30 -0.78 -12.15
C ALA A 175 -4.43 -2.28 -11.82
N ILE A 176 -3.40 -3.07 -12.16
CA ILE A 176 -3.31 -4.51 -11.81
C ILE A 176 -3.29 -4.68 -10.29
N VAL A 177 -2.37 -4.00 -9.62
CA VAL A 177 -2.25 -4.04 -8.15
C VAL A 177 -3.49 -3.53 -7.47
N THR A 178 -4.13 -2.46 -7.95
CA THR A 178 -5.37 -1.95 -7.34
C THR A 178 -6.48 -3.00 -7.37
N LYS A 179 -6.59 -3.74 -8.48
CA LYS A 179 -7.57 -4.82 -8.61
C LYS A 179 -7.25 -5.96 -7.65
N GLN A 180 -6.02 -6.46 -7.68
CA GLN A 180 -5.59 -7.57 -6.83
C GLN A 180 -5.61 -7.21 -5.34
N PHE A 181 -5.20 -5.99 -4.98
CA PHE A 181 -5.31 -5.46 -3.62
C PHE A 181 -6.76 -5.42 -3.15
N GLY A 182 -7.70 -5.03 -4.01
CA GLY A 182 -9.13 -5.08 -3.70
C GLY A 182 -9.61 -6.50 -3.41
N GLU A 183 -9.17 -7.47 -4.21
CA GLU A 183 -9.48 -8.89 -4.03
C GLU A 183 -8.86 -9.44 -2.73
N GLU A 184 -7.57 -9.18 -2.48
CA GLU A 184 -6.85 -9.66 -1.29
C GLU A 184 -7.34 -8.98 -0.01
N LYS A 185 -7.69 -7.68 -0.05
CA LYS A 185 -8.30 -6.97 1.09
C LYS A 185 -9.59 -7.64 1.56
N ILE A 186 -10.35 -8.16 0.61
CA ILE A 186 -11.59 -8.88 0.91
C ILE A 186 -11.24 -10.30 1.37
N ALA A 187 -10.25 -10.96 0.76
CA ALA A 187 -9.77 -12.27 1.18
C ALA A 187 -9.20 -12.28 2.61
N GLU A 188 -8.52 -11.21 3.02
CA GLU A 188 -7.95 -11.05 4.35
C GLU A 188 -8.94 -10.55 5.41
N SER A 189 -10.14 -10.11 5.02
CA SER A 189 -11.16 -9.69 5.99
C SER A 189 -11.43 -10.76 7.06
N PRO A 190 -11.72 -10.36 8.32
CA PRO A 190 -12.07 -11.29 9.39
C PRO A 190 -13.11 -12.31 8.93
N SER A 191 -13.03 -13.54 9.44
CA SER A 191 -13.81 -14.69 8.93
C SER A 191 -15.31 -14.39 8.75
N LYS A 192 -15.89 -13.68 9.71
CA LYS A 192 -17.30 -13.27 9.67
C LYS A 192 -17.52 -12.07 8.74
N GLU A 193 -16.61 -11.11 8.64
CA GLU A 193 -16.75 -9.91 7.78
C GLU A 193 -16.67 -10.20 6.27
N GLY A 194 -16.21 -11.39 5.85
CA GLY A 194 -16.11 -11.79 4.44
C GLY A 194 -17.45 -12.16 3.79
N ILE A 195 -18.39 -12.69 4.56
CA ILE A 195 -19.70 -13.20 4.09
C ILE A 195 -20.48 -12.16 3.25
N PRO A 196 -20.57 -10.88 3.64
CA PRO A 196 -21.35 -9.90 2.90
C PRO A 196 -20.71 -9.52 1.55
N PHE A 197 -19.39 -9.66 1.42
CA PHE A 197 -18.70 -9.49 0.16
C PHE A 197 -19.00 -10.65 -0.78
N LEU A 198 -18.95 -11.89 -0.28
CA LEU A 198 -19.37 -13.08 -1.02
C LEU A 198 -20.81 -12.89 -1.54
N LEU A 199 -21.73 -12.51 -0.65
CA LEU A 199 -23.13 -12.24 -0.99
C LEU A 199 -23.27 -11.15 -2.07
N SER A 200 -22.43 -10.11 -2.03
CA SER A 200 -22.40 -9.07 -3.06
C SER A 200 -21.93 -9.61 -4.41
N GLY A 201 -20.95 -10.51 -4.42
CA GLY A 201 -20.47 -11.23 -5.60
C GLY A 201 -21.55 -12.13 -6.21
N VAL A 202 -22.26 -12.91 -5.38
CA VAL A 202 -23.39 -13.75 -5.84
C VAL A 202 -24.51 -12.90 -6.44
N LYS A 203 -24.88 -11.79 -5.79
CA LYS A 203 -25.89 -10.84 -6.29
C LYS A 203 -25.47 -10.16 -7.60
N LEU A 204 -24.19 -9.85 -7.77
CA LEU A 204 -23.67 -9.32 -9.03
C LEU A 204 -23.82 -10.35 -10.16
N ALA A 205 -23.44 -11.60 -9.92
CA ALA A 205 -23.62 -12.68 -10.89
C ALA A 205 -25.10 -12.88 -11.26
N LEU A 206 -26.02 -12.80 -10.28
CA LEU A 206 -27.47 -12.83 -10.57
C LEU A 206 -27.90 -11.68 -11.48
N SER A 207 -27.41 -10.46 -11.23
CA SER A 207 -27.73 -9.30 -12.07
C SER A 207 -27.18 -9.41 -13.50
N HIS A 208 -26.06 -10.13 -13.68
CA HIS A 208 -25.52 -10.46 -14.99
C HIS A 208 -26.43 -11.42 -15.76
N ILE A 209 -26.99 -12.44 -15.11
CA ILE A 209 -27.97 -13.35 -15.71
C ILE A 209 -29.24 -12.56 -16.07
N ASP A 210 -29.74 -11.72 -15.16
CA ASP A 210 -30.91 -10.86 -15.43
C ASP A 210 -30.67 -9.97 -16.65
N PHE A 211 -29.47 -9.40 -16.81
CA PHE A 211 -29.12 -8.61 -17.99
C PHE A 211 -29.16 -9.45 -19.28
N LEU A 212 -28.61 -10.67 -19.27
CA LEU A 212 -28.58 -11.56 -20.43
C LEU A 212 -29.98 -12.02 -20.88
N GLU A 213 -30.93 -12.13 -19.95
CA GLU A 213 -32.31 -12.53 -20.23
C GLU A 213 -33.21 -11.36 -20.61
N THR A 214 -33.05 -10.21 -19.96
CA THR A 214 -33.98 -9.07 -20.13
C THR A 214 -33.62 -8.17 -21.31
N LYS A 215 -32.35 -8.07 -21.69
CA LYS A 215 -31.92 -7.20 -22.79
C LYS A 215 -32.00 -7.93 -24.12
N LYS A 216 -32.76 -7.37 -25.05
CA LYS A 216 -32.76 -7.82 -26.45
C LYS A 216 -31.38 -7.57 -27.06
N MET A 217 -30.68 -8.63 -27.40
CA MET A 217 -29.36 -8.61 -28.01
C MET A 217 -29.23 -9.74 -29.03
N ASP A 218 -28.40 -9.55 -30.05
CA ASP A 218 -28.10 -10.60 -31.01
C ASP A 218 -27.27 -11.73 -30.36
N SER A 219 -27.26 -12.90 -31.00
CA SER A 219 -26.61 -14.10 -30.46
C SER A 219 -25.09 -13.97 -30.34
N THR A 220 -24.45 -13.13 -31.15
CA THR A 220 -23.00 -12.92 -31.10
C THR A 220 -22.63 -12.04 -29.92
N LEU A 221 -23.39 -10.96 -29.70
CA LEU A 221 -23.23 -10.06 -28.58
C LEU A 221 -23.57 -10.77 -27.25
N LYS A 222 -24.62 -11.60 -27.23
CA LYS A 222 -24.97 -12.43 -26.06
C LYS A 222 -23.82 -13.35 -25.66
N LYS A 223 -23.20 -14.04 -26.62
CA LYS A 223 -22.03 -14.91 -26.36
C LYS A 223 -20.83 -14.13 -25.81
N LYS A 224 -20.59 -12.90 -26.29
CA LYS A 224 -19.52 -12.04 -25.77
C LYS A 224 -19.77 -11.64 -24.32
N TYR A 225 -20.99 -11.23 -23.99
CA TYR A 225 -21.37 -10.90 -22.60
C TYR A 225 -21.35 -12.13 -21.70
N LEU A 226 -21.82 -13.29 -22.17
CA LEU A 226 -21.75 -14.54 -21.43
C LEU A 226 -20.31 -14.86 -21.03
N LYS A 227 -19.38 -14.80 -22.00
CA LYS A 227 -17.96 -15.03 -21.74
C LYS A 227 -17.38 -14.01 -20.75
N LEU A 228 -17.76 -12.73 -20.88
CA LEU A 228 -17.35 -11.68 -19.94
C LEU A 228 -17.85 -11.96 -18.53
N PHE A 229 -19.15 -12.21 -18.36
CA PHE A 229 -19.76 -12.44 -17.06
C PHE A 229 -19.33 -13.74 -16.40
N ALA A 230 -19.06 -14.79 -17.19
CA ALA A 230 -18.48 -16.02 -16.69
C ALA A 230 -17.07 -15.78 -16.12
N ARG A 231 -16.23 -15.01 -16.83
CA ARG A 231 -14.89 -14.62 -16.33
C ARG A 231 -14.99 -13.74 -15.09
N ASP A 232 -15.94 -12.81 -15.07
CA ASP A 232 -16.16 -11.93 -13.92
C ASP A 232 -16.68 -12.70 -12.70
N ALA A 233 -17.42 -13.80 -12.88
CA ALA A 233 -17.86 -14.68 -11.79
C ALA A 233 -16.72 -15.60 -11.33
N GLU A 234 -15.94 -16.15 -12.26
CA GLU A 234 -14.75 -16.96 -11.99
C GLU A 234 -13.70 -16.20 -11.14
N SER A 235 -13.55 -14.89 -11.35
CA SER A 235 -12.62 -14.08 -10.54
C SER A 235 -12.99 -13.99 -9.05
N TRP A 236 -14.20 -14.38 -8.64
CA TRP A 236 -14.56 -14.44 -7.22
C TRP A 236 -14.17 -15.75 -6.55
N LEU A 237 -13.76 -16.79 -7.29
CA LEU A 237 -13.44 -18.09 -6.73
C LEU A 237 -12.26 -18.06 -5.76
N SER A 238 -11.25 -17.23 -6.03
CA SER A 238 -10.12 -17.01 -5.13
C SER A 238 -10.57 -16.45 -3.77
N LEU A 239 -11.52 -15.52 -3.78
CA LEU A 239 -12.11 -14.98 -2.56
C LEU A 239 -12.90 -16.04 -1.79
N TRP A 240 -13.70 -16.84 -2.48
CA TRP A 240 -14.43 -17.96 -1.87
C TRP A 240 -13.49 -18.95 -1.19
N GLU A 241 -12.41 -19.33 -1.86
CA GLU A 241 -11.41 -20.24 -1.30
C GLU A 241 -10.73 -19.66 -0.06
N ALA A 242 -10.37 -18.37 -0.10
CA ALA A 242 -9.74 -17.69 1.02
C ALA A 242 -10.66 -17.59 2.25
N GLN A 243 -11.96 -17.35 2.04
CA GLN A 243 -12.93 -17.25 3.12
C GLN A 243 -13.31 -18.62 3.67
N TRP A 244 -13.51 -19.63 2.81
CA TRP A 244 -13.78 -21.00 3.23
C TRP A 244 -12.67 -21.59 4.11
N LYS A 245 -11.39 -21.29 3.80
CA LYS A 245 -10.25 -21.69 4.64
C LYS A 245 -10.31 -21.14 6.07
N LYS A 246 -11.00 -20.02 6.28
CA LYS A 246 -11.19 -19.41 7.61
C LYS A 246 -12.49 -19.86 8.28
N MET A 247 -13.50 -20.20 7.48
CA MET A 247 -14.84 -20.54 7.95
C MET A 247 -15.39 -21.70 7.11
N PRO A 248 -15.09 -22.95 7.49
CA PRO A 248 -15.51 -24.15 6.77
C PRO A 248 -17.02 -24.26 6.55
N GLU A 249 -17.82 -23.60 7.39
CA GLU A 249 -19.27 -23.48 7.27
C GLU A 249 -19.72 -22.84 5.94
N LEU A 250 -18.82 -22.19 5.19
CA LEU A 250 -19.08 -21.69 3.83
C LEU A 250 -19.13 -22.77 2.74
N GLU A 251 -18.73 -24.01 3.04
CA GLU A 251 -18.54 -25.07 2.04
C GLU A 251 -19.77 -25.26 1.14
N GLU A 252 -20.97 -25.32 1.72
CA GLU A 252 -22.21 -25.51 0.96
C GLU A 252 -22.48 -24.32 0.01
N ALA A 253 -22.37 -23.09 0.51
CA ALA A 253 -22.60 -21.89 -0.28
C ALA A 253 -21.55 -21.72 -1.40
N GLN A 254 -20.31 -22.14 -1.13
CA GLN A 254 -19.21 -22.15 -2.09
C GLN A 254 -19.46 -23.17 -3.21
N ASN A 255 -19.84 -24.40 -2.86
CA ASN A 255 -20.14 -25.45 -3.85
C ASN A 255 -21.27 -25.02 -4.80
N GLN A 256 -22.31 -24.39 -4.27
CA GLN A 256 -23.40 -23.80 -5.05
C GLN A 256 -22.90 -22.68 -5.98
N TYR A 257 -21.97 -21.84 -5.52
CA TYR A 257 -21.36 -20.81 -6.35
C TYR A 257 -20.49 -21.40 -7.48
N ILE A 258 -19.68 -22.41 -7.20
CA ILE A 258 -18.85 -23.12 -8.21
C ILE A 258 -19.74 -23.77 -9.27
N GLU A 259 -20.83 -24.42 -8.85
CA GLU A 259 -21.83 -24.98 -9.77
C GLU A 259 -22.44 -23.87 -10.65
N ALA A 260 -22.79 -22.73 -10.08
CA ALA A 260 -23.33 -21.60 -10.83
C ALA A 260 -22.36 -21.08 -11.89
N VAL A 261 -21.07 -20.91 -11.56
CA VAL A 261 -20.03 -20.46 -12.49
C VAL A 261 -19.86 -21.48 -13.63
N THR A 262 -19.83 -22.76 -13.31
CA THR A 262 -19.70 -23.85 -14.29
C THR A 262 -20.89 -23.88 -15.25
N SER A 263 -22.11 -23.74 -14.74
CA SER A 263 -23.34 -23.69 -15.55
C SER A 263 -23.38 -22.43 -16.43
N LEU A 264 -22.89 -21.28 -15.91
CA LEU A 264 -22.79 -20.03 -16.69
C LEU A 264 -21.82 -20.17 -17.86
N GLN A 265 -20.65 -20.80 -17.65
CA GLN A 265 -19.65 -21.08 -18.69
C GLN A 265 -20.21 -21.99 -19.81
N GLN A 266 -21.19 -22.83 -19.47
CA GLN A 266 -21.83 -23.78 -20.39
C GLN A 266 -23.13 -23.27 -21.02
N ASP A 267 -23.46 -21.98 -20.87
CA ASP A 267 -24.70 -21.35 -21.36
C ASP A 267 -25.98 -21.98 -20.75
N ARG A 268 -25.88 -22.58 -19.56
CA ARG A 268 -27.01 -23.14 -18.79
C ARG A 268 -27.50 -22.10 -17.78
N LEU A 269 -28.16 -21.05 -18.28
CA LEU A 269 -28.54 -19.86 -17.50
C LEU A 269 -29.52 -20.18 -16.35
N ASP A 270 -30.52 -21.03 -16.58
CA ASP A 270 -31.51 -21.38 -15.56
C ASP A 270 -30.86 -22.14 -14.38
N GLU A 271 -29.97 -23.09 -14.69
CA GLU A 271 -29.24 -23.86 -13.70
C GLU A 271 -28.27 -22.96 -12.91
N SER A 272 -27.56 -22.07 -13.61
CA SER A 272 -26.69 -21.07 -12.98
C SER A 272 -27.48 -20.17 -12.03
N ARG A 273 -28.66 -19.69 -12.44
CA ARG A 273 -29.55 -18.88 -11.62
C ARG A 273 -30.02 -19.62 -10.37
N LEU A 274 -30.45 -20.87 -10.50
CA LEU A 274 -30.89 -21.68 -9.36
C LEU A 274 -29.75 -21.86 -8.35
N ALA A 275 -28.55 -22.22 -8.82
CA ALA A 275 -27.39 -22.40 -7.96
C ALA A 275 -26.97 -21.09 -7.26
N LEU A 276 -27.02 -19.94 -7.94
CA LEU A 276 -26.78 -18.63 -7.30
C LEU A 276 -27.84 -18.28 -6.25
N LEU A 277 -29.13 -18.57 -6.52
CA LEU A 277 -30.19 -18.33 -5.54
C LEU A 277 -30.04 -19.20 -4.30
N SER A 278 -29.64 -20.47 -4.46
CA SER A 278 -29.28 -21.35 -3.35
C SER A 278 -28.10 -20.78 -2.56
N SER A 279 -27.02 -20.34 -3.23
CA SER A 279 -25.86 -19.72 -2.58
C SER A 279 -26.24 -18.47 -1.79
N VAL A 280 -27.14 -17.62 -2.31
CA VAL A 280 -27.70 -16.47 -1.58
C VAL A 280 -28.45 -16.92 -0.32
N ALA A 281 -29.27 -17.95 -0.42
CA ALA A 281 -30.07 -18.45 0.70
C ALA A 281 -29.17 -19.02 1.81
N THR A 282 -28.20 -19.87 1.45
CA THR A 282 -27.23 -20.45 2.40
C THR A 282 -26.40 -19.38 3.08
N LEU A 283 -25.89 -18.38 2.33
CA LEU A 283 -25.18 -17.25 2.94
C LEU A 283 -26.09 -16.47 3.87
N ALA A 284 -27.34 -16.19 3.50
CA ALA A 284 -28.27 -15.45 4.34
C ALA A 284 -28.59 -16.19 5.65
N GLU A 285 -28.80 -17.51 5.60
CA GLU A 285 -29.00 -18.36 6.78
C GLU A 285 -27.76 -18.36 7.69
N LEU A 286 -26.56 -18.51 7.10
CA LEU A 286 -25.32 -18.46 7.86
C LEU A 286 -25.14 -17.09 8.56
N MET A 287 -25.47 -16.00 7.87
CA MET A 287 -25.45 -14.67 8.47
C MET A 287 -26.45 -14.54 9.62
N GLU A 288 -27.65 -15.08 9.47
CA GLU A 288 -28.68 -15.10 10.51
C GLU A 288 -28.21 -15.91 11.73
N ASN A 289 -27.53 -17.03 11.53
CA ASN A 289 -26.98 -17.83 12.62
C ASN A 289 -25.82 -17.13 13.35
N LEU A 290 -24.94 -16.43 12.62
CA LEU A 290 -23.76 -15.77 13.20
C LEU A 290 -24.09 -14.45 13.92
N TRP A 291 -25.13 -13.74 13.48
CA TRP A 291 -25.40 -12.39 13.94
C TRP A 291 -26.88 -12.09 14.28
N GLY A 292 -27.77 -13.06 14.11
CA GLY A 292 -29.22 -12.89 14.30
C GLY A 292 -29.93 -12.19 13.14
N ILE A 293 -31.27 -12.17 13.18
CA ILE A 293 -32.11 -11.35 12.29
C ILE A 293 -32.02 -9.89 12.74
N ASP A 294 -30.95 -9.18 12.38
CA ASP A 294 -30.80 -7.77 12.71
C ASP A 294 -30.86 -6.87 11.46
N PRO A 295 -31.92 -6.07 11.26
CA PRO A 295 -32.03 -5.15 10.14
C PRO A 295 -30.90 -4.10 10.10
N VAL A 296 -30.31 -3.74 11.25
CA VAL A 296 -29.15 -2.85 11.34
C VAL A 296 -27.93 -3.50 10.69
N LEU A 297 -27.73 -4.80 10.88
CA LEU A 297 -26.58 -5.53 10.34
C LEU A 297 -26.58 -5.55 8.82
N ASN A 298 -27.72 -5.88 8.21
CA ASN A 298 -27.87 -5.89 6.75
C ASN A 298 -27.56 -4.51 6.11
N LEU A 299 -28.02 -3.43 6.76
CA LEU A 299 -27.74 -2.07 6.31
C LEU A 299 -26.27 -1.72 6.48
N LEU A 300 -25.65 -2.13 7.58
CA LEU A 300 -24.27 -1.85 7.87
C LEU A 300 -23.32 -2.51 6.87
N GLN A 301 -23.59 -3.76 6.52
CA GLN A 301 -22.80 -4.49 5.54
C GLN A 301 -22.90 -3.87 4.14
N LYS A 302 -24.12 -3.51 3.72
CA LYS A 302 -24.32 -2.77 2.48
C LYS A 302 -23.51 -1.46 2.48
N LEU A 303 -23.54 -0.75 3.61
CA LEU A 303 -22.80 0.49 3.79
C LEU A 303 -21.29 0.26 3.69
N LEU A 304 -20.73 -0.75 4.36
CA LEU A 304 -19.30 -1.09 4.27
C LEU A 304 -18.85 -1.41 2.84
N THR A 305 -19.67 -2.16 2.08
CA THR A 305 -19.41 -2.43 0.66
C THR A 305 -19.43 -1.16 -0.17
N SER A 306 -20.40 -0.26 0.06
CA SER A 306 -20.44 1.04 -0.61
C SER A 306 -19.24 1.92 -0.25
N TYR A 307 -18.76 1.85 1.00
CA TYR A 307 -17.56 2.57 1.44
C TYR A 307 -16.33 2.06 0.69
N GLN A 308 -16.16 0.74 0.62
CA GLN A 308 -15.06 0.11 -0.10
C GLN A 308 -15.08 0.52 -1.58
N ARG A 309 -16.22 0.39 -2.26
CA ARG A 309 -16.38 0.82 -3.67
C ARG A 309 -16.06 2.28 -3.90
N THR A 310 -16.34 3.14 -2.91
CA THR A 310 -16.03 4.56 -3.01
C THR A 310 -14.54 4.84 -2.81
N LEU A 311 -13.90 4.12 -1.89
CA LEU A 311 -12.46 4.19 -1.66
C LEU A 311 -11.63 3.63 -2.82
N ASP A 312 -12.18 2.69 -3.58
CA ASP A 312 -11.56 2.15 -4.80
C ASP A 312 -11.54 3.18 -5.95
N GLN A 313 -12.28 4.29 -5.83
CA GLN A 313 -12.26 5.37 -6.81
C GLN A 313 -11.01 6.25 -6.63
N ALA A 314 -10.30 6.49 -7.73
CA ALA A 314 -9.16 7.40 -7.79
C ALA A 314 -9.35 8.42 -8.93
N PRO A 315 -9.75 9.68 -8.63
CA PRO A 315 -10.13 10.24 -7.33
C PRO A 315 -11.54 9.82 -6.87
N ILE A 316 -11.81 9.99 -5.57
CA ILE A 316 -13.16 9.82 -5.00
C ILE A 316 -14.10 10.83 -5.67
N GLN A 317 -15.26 10.35 -6.13
CA GLN A 317 -16.24 11.19 -6.80
C GLN A 317 -17.27 11.75 -5.81
N THR A 318 -17.57 13.04 -5.88
CA THR A 318 -18.58 13.66 -4.99
C THR A 318 -19.97 13.01 -5.10
N PRO A 319 -20.47 12.58 -6.27
CA PRO A 319 -21.74 11.86 -6.37
C PRO A 319 -21.81 10.55 -5.58
N THR A 320 -20.71 9.80 -5.50
CA THR A 320 -20.68 8.54 -4.73
C THR A 320 -20.66 8.79 -3.24
N LEU A 321 -20.02 9.89 -2.79
CA LEU A 321 -20.14 10.36 -1.41
C LEU A 321 -21.59 10.73 -1.06
N TYR A 322 -22.33 11.45 -1.90
CA TYR A 322 -23.75 11.74 -1.59
C TYR A 322 -24.62 10.49 -1.47
N LYS A 323 -24.35 9.46 -2.28
CA LYS A 323 -25.02 8.17 -2.14
C LYS A 323 -24.67 7.49 -0.81
N LEU A 324 -23.39 7.48 -0.43
CA LEU A 324 -22.95 6.96 0.87
C LEU A 324 -23.60 7.68 2.05
N GLN A 325 -23.70 9.01 1.98
CA GLN A 325 -24.34 9.81 3.00
C GLN A 325 -25.79 9.40 3.25
N ALA A 326 -26.54 9.11 2.17
CA ALA A 326 -27.92 8.65 2.27
C ALA A 326 -28.00 7.25 2.91
N GLU A 327 -27.10 6.33 2.55
CA GLU A 327 -27.04 4.99 3.14
C GLU A 327 -26.67 5.03 4.63
N GLN A 328 -25.73 5.89 5.03
CA GLN A 328 -25.31 6.08 6.42
C GLN A 328 -26.40 6.72 7.27
N LYS A 329 -27.12 7.72 6.73
CA LYS A 329 -28.29 8.30 7.38
C LYS A 329 -29.37 7.26 7.63
N HIS A 330 -29.63 6.40 6.64
CA HIS A 330 -30.62 5.34 6.79
C HIS A 330 -30.22 4.31 7.85
N LEU A 331 -28.95 3.90 7.89
CA LEU A 331 -28.42 3.03 8.96
C LEU A 331 -28.64 3.66 10.34
N ARG A 332 -28.37 4.96 10.49
CA ARG A 332 -28.56 5.67 11.77
C ARG A 332 -30.02 5.69 12.21
N GLU A 333 -30.93 6.04 11.31
CA GLU A 333 -32.38 6.04 11.60
C GLU A 333 -32.87 4.66 12.07
N VAL A 334 -32.34 3.57 11.48
CA VAL A 334 -32.70 2.20 11.88
C VAL A 334 -32.01 1.80 13.20
N ALA A 335 -30.77 2.21 13.43
CA ALA A 335 -30.06 1.95 14.69
C ALA A 335 -30.70 2.68 15.89
N GLU A 336 -31.13 3.94 15.70
CA GLU A 336 -31.82 4.72 16.74
C GLU A 336 -33.18 4.13 17.08
N THR A 337 -33.93 3.65 16.09
CA THR A 337 -35.25 3.04 16.31
C THR A 337 -35.16 1.66 16.97
N THR A 338 -34.03 0.98 16.84
CA THR A 338 -33.76 -0.33 17.49
C THR A 338 -33.06 -0.20 18.85
N GLY A 339 -32.74 1.03 19.30
CA GLY A 339 -32.15 1.27 20.62
C GLY A 339 -30.67 0.88 20.75
N VAL A 340 -29.96 0.70 19.63
CA VAL A 340 -28.53 0.40 19.61
C VAL A 340 -27.72 1.68 19.87
N SER A 341 -26.65 1.59 20.67
CA SER A 341 -25.73 2.73 20.91
C SER A 341 -25.21 3.30 19.60
N THR A 342 -25.32 4.62 19.38
CA THR A 342 -24.95 5.27 18.10
C THR A 342 -23.68 6.11 18.17
N GLN A 343 -22.84 5.93 19.20
CA GLN A 343 -21.62 6.73 19.39
C GLN A 343 -20.64 6.59 18.21
N GLU A 344 -20.43 5.37 17.74
CA GLU A 344 -19.53 5.02 16.64
C GLU A 344 -20.09 5.53 15.30
N LEU A 345 -21.42 5.45 15.12
CA LEU A 345 -22.09 6.03 13.95
C LEU A 345 -21.94 7.56 13.93
N THR A 346 -21.98 8.19 15.10
CA THR A 346 -21.78 9.64 15.25
C THR A 346 -20.36 10.04 14.88
N LEU A 347 -19.35 9.30 15.33
CA LEU A 347 -17.95 9.53 14.94
C LEU A 347 -17.73 9.27 13.45
N SER A 348 -18.35 8.22 12.90
CA SER A 348 -18.35 7.95 11.46
C SER A 348 -18.94 9.12 10.67
N ASP A 349 -20.05 9.72 11.12
CA ASP A 349 -20.67 10.89 10.45
C ASP A 349 -19.77 12.12 10.48
N GLU A 350 -19.05 12.35 11.59
CA GLU A 350 -18.11 13.47 11.72
C GLU A 350 -17.00 13.37 10.68
N TYR A 351 -16.31 12.22 10.63
CA TYR A 351 -15.22 12.02 9.66
C TYR A 351 -15.74 11.94 8.22
N PHE A 352 -16.92 11.37 7.99
CA PHE A 352 -17.54 11.39 6.67
C PHE A 352 -17.84 12.82 6.20
N SER A 353 -18.30 13.68 7.10
CA SER A 353 -18.57 15.10 6.79
C SER A 353 -17.30 15.84 6.41
N LYS A 354 -16.19 15.61 7.13
CA LYS A 354 -14.85 16.12 6.77
C LYS A 354 -14.42 15.62 5.39
N SER A 355 -14.60 14.33 5.10
CA SER A 355 -14.29 13.75 3.79
C SER A 355 -15.04 14.46 2.65
N LEU A 356 -16.34 14.71 2.82
CA LEU A 356 -17.17 15.42 1.84
C LEU A 356 -16.73 16.88 1.65
N GLU A 357 -16.34 17.57 2.73
CA GLU A 357 -15.80 18.92 2.67
C GLU A 357 -14.50 18.97 1.86
N PHE A 358 -13.54 18.12 2.17
CA PHE A 358 -12.27 18.07 1.44
C PHE A 358 -12.45 17.66 -0.02
N ALA A 359 -13.40 16.76 -0.31
CA ALA A 359 -13.74 16.39 -1.68
C ALA A 359 -14.25 17.61 -2.49
N ARG A 360 -15.11 18.45 -1.88
CA ARG A 360 -15.61 19.69 -2.51
C ARG A 360 -14.51 20.71 -2.76
N GLN A 361 -13.50 20.75 -1.90
CA GLN A 361 -12.31 21.59 -2.05
C GLN A 361 -11.26 21.02 -3.03
N ALA A 362 -11.58 19.92 -3.74
CA ALA A 362 -10.66 19.19 -4.61
C ALA A 362 -9.39 18.67 -3.90
N ARG A 363 -9.43 18.53 -2.57
CA ARG A 363 -8.37 17.95 -1.73
C ARG A 363 -8.58 16.45 -1.60
N SER A 364 -8.42 15.72 -2.69
CA SER A 364 -8.75 14.29 -2.80
C SER A 364 -8.06 13.37 -1.78
N LYS A 365 -6.82 13.70 -1.38
CA LYS A 365 -6.06 12.94 -0.37
C LYS A 365 -6.67 13.05 1.02
N HIS A 366 -7.00 14.27 1.44
CA HIS A 366 -7.68 14.52 2.72
C HIS A 366 -9.06 13.86 2.71
N ALA A 367 -9.80 13.99 1.60
CA ALA A 367 -11.10 13.30 1.45
C ALA A 367 -10.98 11.79 1.66
N ARG A 368 -9.96 11.15 1.07
CA ARG A 368 -9.68 9.72 1.24
C ARG A 368 -9.29 9.36 2.67
N PHE A 369 -8.41 10.16 3.29
CA PHE A 369 -7.96 9.97 4.68
C PHE A 369 -9.15 9.93 5.64
N PHE A 370 -10.02 10.93 5.59
CA PHE A 370 -11.20 10.98 6.45
C PHE A 370 -12.28 9.95 6.08
N LEU A 371 -12.34 9.52 4.81
CA LEU A 371 -13.26 8.46 4.40
C LEU A 371 -12.84 7.09 4.93
N GLU A 372 -11.54 6.78 4.97
CA GLU A 372 -11.02 5.56 5.61
C GLU A 372 -11.34 5.56 7.11
N GLU A 373 -11.14 6.67 7.81
CA GLU A 373 -11.50 6.76 9.24
C GLU A 373 -13.01 6.58 9.47
N ALA A 374 -13.85 7.22 8.66
CA ALA A 374 -15.29 7.04 8.73
C ALA A 374 -15.69 5.56 8.53
N ARG A 375 -15.12 4.88 7.52
CA ARG A 375 -15.35 3.44 7.31
C ARG A 375 -14.93 2.63 8.53
N GLN A 376 -13.80 2.95 9.15
CA GLN A 376 -13.31 2.20 10.29
C GLN A 376 -14.24 2.32 11.50
N TRP A 377 -14.87 3.48 11.73
CA TRP A 377 -15.89 3.61 12.77
C TRP A 377 -17.12 2.75 12.51
N ILE A 378 -17.56 2.60 11.24
CA ILE A 378 -18.62 1.64 10.89
C ILE A 378 -18.20 0.21 11.21
N ARG A 379 -16.93 -0.18 10.95
CA ARG A 379 -16.41 -1.50 11.33
C ARG A 379 -16.35 -1.70 12.84
N ARG A 380 -15.97 -0.67 13.60
CA ARG A 380 -15.97 -0.73 15.07
C ARG A 380 -17.39 -0.92 15.61
N PHE A 381 -18.38 -0.24 15.04
CA PHE A 381 -19.78 -0.44 15.39
C PHE A 381 -20.24 -1.89 15.11
N LEU A 382 -19.81 -2.49 13.99
CA LEU A 382 -20.11 -3.91 13.69
C LEU A 382 -19.58 -4.84 14.78
N ARG A 383 -18.35 -4.59 15.26
CA ARG A 383 -17.65 -5.44 16.23
C ARG A 383 -18.11 -5.27 17.67
N GLN A 384 -18.70 -4.13 18.03
CA GLN A 384 -19.20 -3.86 19.38
C GLN A 384 -20.39 -4.74 19.80
N LYS A 385 -21.03 -5.44 18.86
CA LYS A 385 -22.09 -6.39 19.18
C LYS A 385 -21.58 -7.66 19.87
N ILE A 386 -20.27 -7.90 19.87
CA ILE A 386 -19.63 -9.02 20.56
C ILE A 386 -18.86 -8.45 21.74
N LEU A 387 -19.24 -8.83 22.97
CA LEU A 387 -18.52 -8.39 24.17
C LEU A 387 -17.08 -8.94 24.13
N PRO A 388 -16.08 -8.18 24.64
CA PRO A 388 -14.70 -8.66 24.65
C PRO A 388 -14.52 -10.01 25.37
N GLU A 389 -15.34 -10.27 26.40
CA GLU A 389 -15.31 -11.51 27.19
C GLU A 389 -15.83 -12.73 26.41
N ASP A 390 -16.59 -12.49 25.34
CA ASP A 390 -17.13 -13.53 24.46
C ASP A 390 -16.20 -13.82 23.26
N LYS A 391 -15.10 -13.07 23.10
CA LYS A 391 -14.17 -13.23 21.98
C LYS A 391 -13.11 -14.28 22.25
N THR A 392 -12.76 -15.04 21.22
CA THR A 392 -11.58 -15.92 21.29
C THR A 392 -10.28 -15.11 21.11
N PRO A 393 -9.11 -15.64 21.54
CA PRO A 393 -7.81 -15.04 21.24
C PRO A 393 -7.60 -14.75 19.76
N GLU A 394 -8.05 -15.64 18.88
CA GLU A 394 -7.99 -15.45 17.43
C GLU A 394 -8.80 -14.22 17.00
N GLU A 395 -10.02 -14.05 17.48
CA GLU A 395 -10.87 -12.91 17.16
C GLU A 395 -10.28 -11.58 17.66
N ILE A 396 -9.66 -11.58 18.84
CA ILE A 396 -8.96 -10.39 19.37
C ILE A 396 -7.76 -10.02 18.49
N LEU A 397 -6.98 -11.03 18.07
CA LEU A 397 -5.82 -10.78 17.25
C LEU A 397 -6.19 -10.36 15.82
N GLU A 398 -7.26 -10.92 15.25
CA GLU A 398 -7.85 -10.46 13.99
C GLU A 398 -8.26 -8.99 14.06
N ASP A 399 -8.94 -8.60 15.16
CA ASP A 399 -9.35 -7.21 15.40
C ASP A 399 -8.16 -6.27 15.56
N ALA A 400 -7.12 -6.70 16.26
CA ALA A 400 -5.89 -5.94 16.47
C ALA A 400 -5.14 -5.74 15.14
N ILE A 401 -5.00 -6.79 14.33
CA ILE A 401 -4.41 -6.72 12.98
C ILE A 401 -5.19 -5.73 12.13
N GLN A 402 -6.52 -5.81 12.10
CA GLN A 402 -7.34 -4.92 11.28
C GLN A 402 -7.17 -3.44 11.65
N GLU A 403 -7.07 -3.14 12.95
CA GLU A 403 -6.88 -1.78 13.46
C GLU A 403 -5.46 -1.27 13.23
N GLN A 404 -4.47 -2.14 13.35
CA GLN A 404 -3.08 -1.81 13.06
C GLN A 404 -2.86 -1.55 11.56
N SER A 405 -3.44 -2.38 10.69
CA SER A 405 -3.45 -2.15 9.24
C SER A 405 -4.19 -0.86 8.87
N HIS A 406 -5.27 -0.51 9.58
CA HIS A 406 -5.94 0.78 9.38
C HIS A 406 -5.06 1.97 9.78
N ALA A 407 -4.40 1.90 10.94
CA ALA A 407 -3.44 2.93 11.37
C ALA A 407 -2.28 3.09 10.38
N LEU A 408 -1.79 1.98 9.80
CA LEU A 408 -0.78 1.96 8.74
C LEU A 408 -1.28 2.65 7.46
N ILE A 409 -2.50 2.34 7.01
CA ILE A 409 -3.13 3.00 5.85
C ILE A 409 -3.23 4.51 6.06
N LEU A 410 -3.66 4.96 7.25
CA LEU A 410 -3.71 6.38 7.58
C LEU A 410 -2.32 7.01 7.55
N ASN A 411 -1.29 6.33 8.05
CA ASN A 411 0.07 6.85 8.01
C ASN A 411 0.57 7.04 6.57
N HIS A 412 0.35 6.04 5.70
CA HIS A 412 0.66 6.17 4.27
C HIS A 412 -0.07 7.34 3.62
N LEU A 413 -1.36 7.50 3.88
CA LEU A 413 -2.15 8.63 3.37
C LEU A 413 -1.64 9.97 3.93
N ASN A 414 -1.24 10.03 5.20
CA ASN A 414 -0.66 11.21 5.82
C ASN A 414 0.65 11.64 5.16
N GLN A 415 1.51 10.68 4.79
CA GLN A 415 2.74 10.95 4.04
C GLN A 415 2.49 11.44 2.60
N GLU A 416 1.30 11.21 2.05
CA GLU A 416 0.92 11.77 0.76
C GLU A 416 0.45 13.23 0.87
N MET A 417 0.02 13.70 2.04
CA MET A 417 -0.56 15.04 2.23
C MET A 417 0.52 16.12 2.45
N ASP A 418 0.24 17.35 1.98
CA ASP A 418 1.08 18.51 2.27
C ASP A 418 0.96 18.88 3.76
N ARG A 419 1.99 19.51 4.35
CA ARG A 419 2.19 19.72 5.80
C ARG A 419 1.15 20.63 6.51
N GLU A 420 -0.15 20.39 6.37
CA GLU A 420 -1.20 20.89 7.28
C GLU A 420 -1.39 19.83 8.38
N LYS A 421 -0.52 19.88 9.40
CA LYS A 421 -0.11 18.69 10.17
C LYS A 421 -0.96 18.31 11.40
N THR A 422 -1.57 19.25 12.11
CA THR A 422 -2.02 18.95 13.49
C THR A 422 -3.18 17.97 13.59
N GLU A 423 -4.24 18.14 12.78
CA GLU A 423 -5.44 17.29 12.91
C GLU A 423 -5.22 15.85 12.41
N THR A 424 -4.48 15.67 11.30
CA THR A 424 -4.24 14.34 10.74
C THR A 424 -3.20 13.55 11.55
N GLU A 425 -2.23 14.24 12.16
CA GLU A 425 -1.27 13.63 13.10
C GLU A 425 -1.97 13.17 14.39
N GLU A 426 -2.84 14.00 14.98
CA GLU A 426 -3.66 13.63 16.14
C GLU A 426 -4.54 12.40 15.84
N LEU A 427 -5.19 12.38 14.68
CA LEU A 427 -6.03 11.25 14.28
C LEU A 427 -5.22 9.97 14.07
N LEU A 428 -4.04 10.08 13.46
CA LEU A 428 -3.14 8.95 13.27
C LEU A 428 -2.66 8.37 14.60
N GLN A 429 -2.25 9.22 15.54
CA GLN A 429 -1.85 8.80 16.89
C GLN A 429 -3.02 8.15 17.64
N LYS A 430 -4.24 8.73 17.53
CA LYS A 430 -5.47 8.16 18.09
C LYS A 430 -5.77 6.78 17.50
N SER A 431 -5.65 6.62 16.19
CA SER A 431 -5.88 5.35 15.49
C SER A 431 -4.90 4.27 15.96
N GLN A 432 -3.60 4.60 16.05
CA GLN A 432 -2.59 3.69 16.62
C GLN A 432 -2.91 3.33 18.10
N GLY A 433 -3.39 4.30 18.88
CA GLY A 433 -3.79 4.05 20.27
C GLY A 433 -5.01 3.13 20.40
N ILE A 434 -5.92 3.13 19.41
CA ILE A 434 -7.07 2.20 19.38
C ILE A 434 -6.60 0.77 19.12
N ALA A 435 -5.65 0.56 18.20
CA ALA A 435 -5.07 -0.77 17.96
C ALA A 435 -4.45 -1.35 19.24
N LEU A 436 -3.73 -0.53 20.02
CA LEU A 436 -3.15 -0.93 21.31
C LEU A 436 -4.21 -1.27 22.37
N LYS A 437 -5.35 -0.57 22.39
CA LYS A 437 -6.45 -0.88 23.31
C LYS A 437 -7.16 -2.18 22.96
N ILE A 438 -7.32 -2.47 21.67
CA ILE A 438 -8.00 -3.66 21.20
C ILE A 438 -7.20 -4.93 21.49
N VAL A 439 -5.87 -4.84 21.46
CA VAL A 439 -4.99 -5.98 21.72
C VAL A 439 -4.77 -6.26 23.23
N GLU A 440 -5.07 -5.30 24.10
CA GLU A 440 -4.87 -5.39 25.56
C GLU A 440 -5.49 -6.65 26.22
N PRO A 441 -6.72 -7.09 25.87
CA PRO A 441 -7.34 -8.26 26.47
C PRO A 441 -6.75 -9.61 26.04
N PHE A 442 -5.87 -9.65 25.03
CA PHE A 442 -5.40 -10.89 24.42
C PHE A 442 -4.77 -11.85 25.43
N ILE A 443 -3.78 -11.41 26.21
CA ILE A 443 -3.10 -12.27 27.19
C ILE A 443 -4.05 -12.73 28.30
N PRO A 444 -4.87 -11.85 28.93
CA PRO A 444 -5.90 -12.31 29.87
C PRO A 444 -6.82 -13.38 29.31
N ILE A 445 -7.26 -13.26 28.06
CA ILE A 445 -8.21 -14.20 27.43
C ILE A 445 -7.53 -15.52 27.05
N VAL A 446 -6.28 -15.48 26.55
CA VAL A 446 -5.45 -16.68 26.36
C VAL A 446 -5.30 -17.46 27.67
N LEU A 447 -4.98 -16.77 28.77
CA LEU A 447 -4.85 -17.41 30.08
C LEU A 447 -6.17 -17.99 30.58
N HIS A 448 -7.28 -17.29 30.35
CA HIS A 448 -8.60 -17.78 30.72
C HIS A 448 -8.97 -19.06 29.95
N GLN A 449 -8.73 -19.07 28.62
CA GLN A 449 -8.98 -20.23 27.78
C GLN A 449 -8.07 -21.42 28.17
N GLU A 450 -6.79 -21.19 28.45
CA GLU A 450 -5.88 -22.24 28.90
C GLU A 450 -6.36 -22.91 30.19
N VAL A 451 -6.85 -22.12 31.16
CA VAL A 451 -7.40 -22.64 32.43
C VAL A 451 -8.67 -23.46 32.20
N LEU A 452 -9.53 -23.06 31.25
CA LEU A 452 -10.77 -23.78 30.93
C LEU A 452 -10.49 -25.09 30.21
N GLU A 453 -9.59 -25.10 29.24
CA GLU A 453 -9.29 -26.27 28.42
C GLU A 453 -8.35 -27.26 29.13
N PHE A 454 -7.46 -26.78 30.01
CA PHE A 454 -6.45 -27.59 30.69
C PHE A 454 -6.36 -27.31 32.21
N PRO A 455 -7.41 -27.63 32.99
CA PRO A 455 -7.49 -27.27 34.41
C PRO A 455 -6.40 -27.89 35.31
N GLU A 456 -5.76 -28.99 34.88
CA GLU A 456 -4.76 -29.73 35.66
C GLU A 456 -3.36 -29.75 35.01
N ARG A 457 -3.15 -29.09 33.86
CA ARG A 457 -1.86 -29.10 33.12
C ARG A 457 -1.64 -27.78 32.38
N CYS A 458 -0.42 -27.24 32.39
CA CYS A 458 -0.09 -26.13 31.48
C CYS A 458 0.15 -26.67 30.08
N GLN A 459 -0.50 -26.10 29.06
CA GLN A 459 -0.26 -26.46 27.67
C GLN A 459 0.78 -25.51 27.08
N ARG A 460 1.93 -26.05 26.66
CA ARG A 460 2.98 -25.22 26.04
C ARG A 460 2.65 -24.80 24.61
N LYS A 461 1.97 -25.64 23.83
CA LYS A 461 1.64 -25.37 22.41
C LYS A 461 0.16 -25.01 22.26
N PRO A 462 -0.22 -24.03 21.44
CA PRO A 462 0.65 -23.23 20.56
C PRO A 462 1.29 -22.00 21.25
N TRP A 463 1.00 -21.75 22.52
CA TRP A 463 1.31 -20.49 23.22
C TRP A 463 2.81 -20.16 23.31
N ASP A 464 3.69 -21.16 23.37
CA ASP A 464 5.15 -21.00 23.36
C ASP A 464 5.68 -20.36 22.06
N ARG A 465 4.93 -20.50 20.96
CA ARG A 465 5.24 -19.89 19.66
C ARG A 465 4.46 -18.60 19.43
N VAL A 466 3.21 -18.57 19.89
CA VAL A 466 2.28 -17.43 19.67
C VAL A 466 2.65 -16.23 20.55
N ILE A 467 2.89 -16.43 21.85
CA ILE A 467 3.12 -15.33 22.80
C ILE A 467 4.39 -14.52 22.47
N PRO A 468 5.53 -15.13 22.09
CA PRO A 468 6.70 -14.35 21.67
C PRO A 468 6.44 -13.46 20.45
N LEU A 469 5.79 -14.00 19.40
CA LEU A 469 5.42 -13.24 18.21
C LEU A 469 4.43 -12.12 18.55
N PHE A 470 3.42 -12.41 19.36
CA PHE A 470 2.48 -11.42 19.87
C PHE A 470 3.19 -10.26 20.57
N ASN A 471 4.12 -10.56 21.48
CA ASN A 471 4.88 -9.56 22.23
C ASN A 471 5.79 -8.72 21.33
N GLN A 472 6.40 -9.31 20.31
CA GLN A 472 7.19 -8.57 19.31
C GLN A 472 6.30 -7.58 18.55
N GLY A 473 5.12 -8.01 18.10
CA GLY A 473 4.15 -7.12 17.46
C GLY A 473 3.65 -6.00 18.38
N LEU A 474 3.40 -6.31 19.66
CA LEU A 474 3.00 -5.32 20.66
C LEU A 474 4.09 -4.28 20.90
N GLN A 475 5.35 -4.70 21.02
CA GLN A 475 6.49 -3.79 21.18
C GLN A 475 6.62 -2.85 19.97
N ALA A 476 6.53 -3.38 18.75
CA ALA A 476 6.57 -2.58 17.53
C ALA A 476 5.40 -1.56 17.47
N ALA A 477 4.18 -1.99 17.81
CA ALA A 477 3.00 -1.12 17.85
C ALA A 477 3.11 -0.01 18.93
N MET A 478 3.66 -0.32 20.10
CA MET A 478 3.92 0.67 21.17
C MET A 478 4.97 1.70 20.76
N PHE A 479 6.02 1.23 20.10
CA PHE A 479 7.09 2.08 19.61
C PHE A 479 6.60 3.00 18.50
N ALA A 480 5.82 2.49 17.54
CA ALA A 480 5.10 3.31 16.56
C ALA A 480 4.24 4.39 17.24
N HIS A 481 3.45 4.04 18.26
CA HIS A 481 2.62 5.01 18.99
C HIS A 481 3.43 6.12 19.66
N THR A 482 4.61 5.78 20.20
CA THR A 482 5.48 6.73 20.92
C THR A 482 6.08 7.76 19.96
N ILE A 483 6.46 7.31 18.76
CA ILE A 483 7.17 8.13 17.77
C ILE A 483 6.20 8.95 16.90
N LEU A 484 4.95 8.49 16.77
CA LEU A 484 3.89 9.27 16.14
C LEU A 484 3.63 10.56 16.93
N GLY A 485 3.94 11.70 16.31
CA GLY A 485 3.88 13.03 16.93
C GLY A 485 5.25 13.74 16.96
N GLU A 486 6.34 13.02 16.68
CA GLU A 486 7.67 13.61 16.51
C GLU A 486 7.87 14.14 15.08
N GLU A 487 8.63 15.24 14.95
CA GLU A 487 8.92 15.83 13.64
C GLU A 487 9.72 14.84 12.75
N ASN A 488 9.20 14.58 11.55
CA ASN A 488 9.79 13.70 10.53
C ASN A 488 9.83 12.20 10.87
N ALA A 489 9.13 11.76 11.91
CA ALA A 489 9.20 10.38 12.36
C ALA A 489 8.15 9.44 11.71
N THR A 490 7.34 9.95 10.78
CA THR A 490 6.26 9.20 10.12
C THR A 490 6.75 7.99 9.33
N MET A 491 7.91 8.09 8.65
CA MET A 491 8.49 6.95 7.91
C MET A 491 8.93 5.83 8.85
N PHE A 492 9.53 6.18 9.98
CA PHE A 492 9.99 5.20 10.96
C PHE A 492 8.81 4.55 11.68
N ALA A 493 7.78 5.34 12.03
CA ALA A 493 6.51 4.82 12.52
C ALA A 493 5.88 3.84 11.52
N THR A 494 5.91 4.11 10.20
CA THR A 494 5.43 3.16 9.18
C THR A 494 6.14 1.82 9.26
N ALA A 495 7.47 1.81 9.33
CA ALA A 495 8.23 0.55 9.43
C ALA A 495 7.82 -0.26 10.67
N MET A 496 7.63 0.40 11.82
CA MET A 496 7.21 -0.25 13.06
C MET A 496 5.76 -0.74 12.99
N GLN A 497 4.88 -0.02 12.30
CA GLN A 497 3.52 -0.47 12.03
C GLN A 497 3.51 -1.70 11.11
N GLU A 498 4.34 -1.74 10.06
CA GLU A 498 4.51 -2.90 9.18
C GLU A 498 4.99 -4.13 9.98
N GLU A 499 5.98 -3.96 10.86
CA GLU A 499 6.47 -5.03 11.73
C GLU A 499 5.39 -5.56 12.68
N ALA A 500 4.61 -4.66 13.29
CA ALA A 500 3.51 -5.04 14.17
C ALA A 500 2.49 -5.94 13.48
N VAL A 501 2.04 -5.55 12.27
CA VAL A 501 1.10 -6.35 11.47
C VAL A 501 1.71 -7.71 11.13
N ARG A 502 2.97 -7.74 10.67
CA ARG A 502 3.66 -8.97 10.28
C ARG A 502 3.71 -9.98 11.44
N PHE A 503 4.16 -9.54 12.61
CA PHE A 503 4.28 -10.43 13.78
C PHE A 503 2.92 -10.94 14.27
N TRP A 504 1.89 -10.09 14.27
CA TRP A 504 0.55 -10.52 14.68
C TRP A 504 -0.10 -11.46 13.67
N LYS A 505 0.11 -11.27 12.36
CA LYS A 505 -0.33 -12.23 11.34
C LYS A 505 0.36 -13.59 11.50
N GLU A 506 1.66 -13.60 11.74
CA GLU A 506 2.39 -14.85 11.98
C GLU A 506 1.87 -15.54 13.25
N ALA A 507 1.64 -14.79 14.33
CA ALA A 507 1.03 -15.33 15.56
C ALA A 507 -0.36 -15.93 15.30
N LEU A 508 -1.21 -15.26 14.51
CA LEU A 508 -2.53 -15.76 14.11
C LEU A 508 -2.44 -17.06 13.30
N GLU A 509 -1.49 -17.16 12.37
CA GLU A 509 -1.27 -18.38 11.61
C GLU A 509 -0.84 -19.55 12.51
N ARG A 510 0.07 -19.31 13.46
CA ARG A 510 0.50 -20.34 14.44
C ARG A 510 -0.65 -20.80 15.35
N MET A 511 -1.62 -19.92 15.67
CA MET A 511 -2.82 -20.31 16.40
C MET A 511 -3.72 -21.22 15.56
N ARG A 512 -3.93 -20.89 14.28
CA ARG A 512 -4.78 -21.67 13.36
C ARG A 512 -4.17 -23.01 12.93
N LYS A 513 -2.85 -23.14 12.97
CA LYS A 513 -2.11 -24.36 12.58
C LYS A 513 -1.12 -24.82 13.67
N PRO A 514 -1.62 -25.36 14.79
CA PRO A 514 -0.75 -25.75 15.91
C PRO A 514 0.16 -26.96 15.61
N GLU A 515 -0.13 -27.75 14.56
CA GLU A 515 0.52 -29.05 14.27
C GLU A 515 1.52 -29.06 13.10
N GLU A 516 1.69 -27.98 12.32
CA GLU A 516 2.74 -27.95 11.28
C GLU A 516 4.13 -27.94 11.97
N GLU A 517 4.75 -29.12 12.05
CA GLU A 517 6.14 -29.31 12.45
C GLU A 517 7.06 -28.62 11.43
N GLU A 518 8.02 -27.82 11.91
CA GLU A 518 9.25 -27.55 11.15
C GLU A 518 9.95 -28.90 10.98
N LYS A 519 9.68 -29.59 9.86
CA LYS A 519 10.66 -30.54 9.35
C LYS A 519 11.94 -29.75 9.11
N PRO A 520 13.11 -30.21 9.60
CA PRO A 520 14.37 -29.58 9.24
C PRO A 520 14.46 -29.52 7.71
N PRO A 521 15.00 -28.43 7.14
CA PRO A 521 14.98 -28.23 5.69
C PRO A 521 15.69 -29.41 5.02
N GLU A 522 14.94 -30.26 4.33
CA GLU A 522 15.50 -31.15 3.33
C GLU A 522 16.09 -30.24 2.24
N GLU A 523 17.41 -30.31 2.07
CA GLU A 523 18.13 -29.75 0.93
C GLU A 523 17.41 -30.20 -0.35
N LYS A 524 16.61 -29.30 -0.95
CA LYS A 524 16.13 -29.48 -2.30
C LYS A 524 17.28 -29.13 -3.23
N GLU A 525 17.87 -30.14 -3.85
CA GLU A 525 18.72 -29.99 -5.02
C GLU A 525 18.00 -29.11 -6.05
N GLU A 526 18.62 -27.98 -6.40
CA GLU A 526 18.17 -27.08 -7.45
C GLU A 526 18.16 -27.83 -8.79
N ALA A 527 16.97 -28.14 -9.30
CA ALA A 527 16.78 -28.39 -10.72
C ALA A 527 16.81 -27.04 -11.47
N PRO A 528 17.47 -26.96 -12.63
CA PRO A 528 17.57 -25.70 -13.37
C PRO A 528 16.19 -25.26 -13.88
N PRO A 529 15.87 -23.96 -13.86
CA PRO A 529 14.56 -23.48 -14.27
C PRO A 529 14.38 -23.62 -15.78
N GLU A 530 13.33 -24.35 -16.18
CA GLU A 530 12.77 -24.29 -17.53
C GLU A 530 12.18 -22.89 -17.76
N LYS A 531 12.72 -22.19 -18.76
CA LYS A 531 12.19 -20.92 -19.25
C LYS A 531 10.82 -21.16 -19.88
N LYS A 532 9.78 -20.60 -19.27
CA LYS A 532 8.53 -20.28 -19.96
C LYS A 532 8.66 -18.86 -20.54
N ASP A 533 8.68 -18.79 -21.86
CA ASP A 533 8.45 -17.55 -22.60
C ASP A 533 6.96 -17.20 -22.52
N GLU A 534 6.61 -16.04 -21.96
CA GLU A 534 5.47 -15.21 -22.43
C GLU A 534 5.40 -13.82 -21.76
N GLU A 535 5.05 -12.83 -22.59
CA GLU A 535 4.50 -11.49 -22.32
C GLU A 535 5.36 -10.39 -21.66
N THR A 536 6.29 -9.87 -22.47
CA THR A 536 6.70 -8.47 -22.77
C THR A 536 6.38 -7.23 -21.88
N SER A 537 5.78 -7.26 -20.69
CA SER A 537 5.48 -6.01 -19.93
C SER A 537 6.59 -5.54 -18.97
N PRO A 538 7.07 -6.33 -17.99
CA PRO A 538 8.01 -5.83 -16.97
C PRO A 538 9.44 -5.63 -17.51
N GLN A 539 9.86 -6.50 -18.44
CA GLN A 539 11.19 -6.46 -19.04
C GLN A 539 11.39 -5.27 -19.97
N GLU A 540 10.33 -4.81 -20.65
CA GLU A 540 10.38 -3.61 -21.49
C GLU A 540 10.56 -2.35 -20.64
N VAL A 541 9.90 -2.28 -19.48
CA VAL A 541 10.08 -1.22 -18.51
C VAL A 541 11.47 -1.27 -17.88
N LEU A 542 11.95 -2.44 -17.44
CA LEU A 542 13.33 -2.62 -16.96
C LEU A 542 14.38 -2.20 -18.00
N ARG A 543 14.16 -2.53 -19.28
CA ARG A 543 15.04 -2.11 -20.39
C ARG A 543 15.00 -0.59 -20.60
N LEU A 544 13.83 0.04 -20.46
CA LEU A 544 13.70 1.48 -20.55
C LEU A 544 14.33 2.19 -19.34
N LEU A 545 14.18 1.65 -18.15
CA LEU A 545 14.80 2.13 -16.92
C LEU A 545 16.34 2.06 -17.05
N GLN A 546 16.87 0.97 -17.59
CA GLN A 546 18.30 0.84 -17.93
C GLN A 546 18.74 1.87 -18.98
N LYS A 547 17.87 2.23 -19.93
CA LYS A 547 18.15 3.27 -20.92
C LYS A 547 18.17 4.68 -20.30
N MET A 548 17.23 5.00 -19.40
CA MET A 548 17.22 6.27 -18.65
C MET A 548 18.47 6.39 -17.77
N GLU A 549 18.86 5.29 -17.12
CA GLU A 549 20.08 5.18 -16.32
C GLU A 549 21.35 5.38 -17.15
N GLN A 550 21.35 4.97 -18.43
CA GLN A 550 22.44 5.26 -19.37
C GLN A 550 22.44 6.71 -19.87
N GLU A 551 21.26 7.30 -20.14
CA GLU A 551 21.14 8.68 -20.58
C GLU A 551 21.53 9.71 -19.50
N ASP A 552 21.38 9.38 -18.21
CA ASP A 552 21.90 10.18 -17.10
C ASP A 552 23.44 10.14 -17.00
N ARG A 553 24.12 9.15 -17.60
CA ARG A 553 25.59 9.01 -17.60
C ARG A 553 26.26 9.80 -18.73
N GLU A 554 25.56 10.08 -19.82
CA GLU A 554 26.12 10.76 -21.00
C GLU A 554 25.63 12.22 -21.09
N PRO A 555 26.49 13.22 -20.85
CA PRO A 555 26.11 14.59 -21.14
C PRO A 555 25.90 14.75 -22.65
N LYS A 556 24.63 14.84 -23.08
CA LYS A 556 24.31 15.23 -24.46
C LYS A 556 24.98 16.59 -24.74
N PRO A 557 25.81 16.72 -25.78
CA PRO A 557 26.33 18.03 -26.15
C PRO A 557 25.15 18.93 -26.52
N LEU A 558 24.95 19.99 -25.74
CA LEU A 558 23.99 21.03 -26.05
C LEU A 558 24.41 21.68 -27.38
N GLU A 559 23.62 21.46 -28.44
CA GLU A 559 23.81 22.14 -29.73
C GLU A 559 23.56 23.67 -29.64
N THR A 560 23.07 24.15 -28.49
CA THR A 560 22.86 25.56 -28.22
C THR A 560 23.47 25.98 -26.88
N THR A 561 24.36 26.97 -26.93
CA THR A 561 24.99 27.58 -25.75
C THR A 561 23.92 28.16 -24.81
N PRO A 562 23.89 27.78 -23.52
CA PRO A 562 23.02 28.39 -22.51
C PRO A 562 23.28 29.90 -22.40
N GLN A 563 22.23 30.69 -22.18
CA GLN A 563 22.38 32.12 -21.86
C GLN A 563 23.23 32.30 -20.59
N GLU A 564 24.17 33.24 -20.61
CA GLU A 564 25.06 33.55 -19.48
C GLU A 564 24.24 33.82 -18.21
N GLY A 565 24.51 33.02 -17.17
CA GLY A 565 23.85 33.12 -15.86
C GLY A 565 23.26 31.80 -15.36
N ILE A 566 23.04 30.83 -16.27
CA ILE A 566 22.58 29.48 -15.92
C ILE A 566 23.80 28.57 -15.85
N ARG A 567 24.13 28.06 -14.66
CA ARG A 567 25.21 27.08 -14.51
C ARG A 567 24.73 25.76 -15.14
N PRO A 568 25.53 25.12 -16.02
CA PRO A 568 25.12 23.95 -16.80
C PRO A 568 25.13 22.64 -15.99
N TRP A 569 24.99 22.71 -14.67
CA TRP A 569 24.92 21.57 -13.77
C TRP A 569 23.95 21.85 -12.63
#